data_AF-L0AH34-F1
#
_entry.id   AF-L0AH34-F1
#
_cell.length_a   1.000
_cell.length_b   1.000
_cell.length_c   1.000
_cell.angle_alpha   90.00
_cell.angle_beta   90.00
_cell.angle_gamma   90.00
#
_symmetry.space_group_name_H-M   'P 1'
#
loop_
_entity.id
_entity.type
_entity.pdbx_description
1 polymer ?
#
loop_
_entity_poly.entity_id
_entity_poly.type
_entity_poly.pdbx_seq_one_letter_code
_entity_poly.pdbx_strand_id
1 'polypeptide(L)'
;MYRNVLVPTDGSDPAARAVEQAIELADKFDATLHVLFAADVDERTPLDLSRSQVVESVREHGRTLVDGVDERSPDDLEVTTAVVDGDPREVILEYTEHEDIDVAVMGTHGRRGVDRLLLGSVAEHVMRNADCSVLVARATVDEEPVDEPDAAIEVARDALEAADGIDTGRVTIADDVREVGGHWIVSAATTERAFAVYVSRVSGTARIADVTGE
;
A
#
# COMPACT_ATOMS: atom_id res chain seq x y z
N MET A 1 14.36 14.66 -12.86
CA MET A 1 13.74 14.49 -11.54
C MET A 1 12.44 13.74 -11.79
N TYR A 2 12.06 12.82 -10.91
CA TYR A 2 10.86 12.01 -11.10
C TYR A 2 9.61 12.90 -11.00
N ARG A 3 8.66 12.72 -11.92
CA ARG A 3 7.36 13.38 -11.99
C ARG A 3 6.23 12.37 -11.81
N ASN A 4 6.42 11.15 -12.28
CA ASN A 4 5.47 10.05 -12.11
C ASN A 4 6.17 8.86 -11.43
N VAL A 5 5.68 8.50 -10.24
CA VAL A 5 6.20 7.37 -9.45
C VAL A 5 5.13 6.28 -9.42
N LEU A 6 5.45 5.09 -9.93
CA LEU A 6 4.55 3.94 -9.88
C LEU A 6 4.88 3.04 -8.69
N VAL A 7 3.85 2.58 -7.98
CA VAL A 7 3.93 1.44 -7.07
C VAL A 7 2.85 0.40 -7.40
N PRO A 8 3.25 -0.76 -7.95
CA PRO A 8 2.37 -1.91 -8.04
C PRO A 8 2.24 -2.57 -6.66
N THR A 9 1.03 -2.94 -6.26
CA THR A 9 0.77 -3.61 -4.98
C THR A 9 -0.11 -4.84 -5.15
N ASP A 10 0.21 -5.90 -4.40
CA ASP A 10 -0.62 -7.11 -4.25
C ASP A 10 -1.13 -7.28 -2.80
N GLY A 11 -0.90 -6.26 -1.96
CA GLY A 11 -1.25 -6.23 -0.55
C GLY A 11 -0.31 -6.99 0.39
N SER A 12 0.78 -7.58 -0.12
CA SER A 12 1.77 -8.29 0.70
C SER A 12 2.69 -7.35 1.48
N ASP A 13 3.32 -7.86 2.54
CA ASP A 13 4.27 -7.08 3.36
C ASP A 13 5.42 -6.46 2.54
N PRO A 14 6.11 -7.16 1.62
CA PRO A 14 7.13 -6.50 0.81
C PRO A 14 6.56 -5.42 -0.14
N ALA A 15 5.31 -5.57 -0.60
CA ALA A 15 4.62 -4.54 -1.37
C ALA A 15 4.25 -3.34 -0.48
N ALA A 16 3.83 -3.56 0.77
CA ALA A 16 3.56 -2.49 1.72
C ALA A 16 4.79 -1.61 1.96
N ARG A 17 5.98 -2.22 2.05
CA ARG A 17 7.25 -1.49 2.13
C ARG A 17 7.56 -0.68 0.87
N ALA A 18 7.25 -1.23 -0.31
CA ALA A 18 7.38 -0.51 -1.57
C ALA A 18 6.46 0.70 -1.63
N VAL A 19 5.23 0.58 -1.12
CA VAL A 19 4.29 1.70 -1.04
C VAL A 19 4.81 2.81 -0.14
N GLU A 20 5.33 2.50 1.05
CA GLU A 20 5.93 3.53 1.93
C GLU A 20 7.04 4.31 1.22
N GLN A 21 7.97 3.60 0.58
CA GLN A 21 9.07 4.24 -0.14
C GLN A 21 8.59 5.02 -1.37
N ALA A 22 7.53 4.57 -2.04
CA ALA A 22 6.95 5.28 -3.17
C ALA A 22 6.29 6.59 -2.74
N ILE A 23 5.54 6.58 -1.62
CA ILE A 23 4.96 7.78 -1.01
C ILE A 23 6.06 8.77 -0.64
N GLU A 24 7.08 8.32 0.10
CA GLU A 24 8.23 9.18 0.49
C GLU A 24 8.96 9.76 -0.73
N LEU A 25 9.12 8.97 -1.78
CA LEU A 25 9.79 9.38 -3.00
C LEU A 25 8.95 10.42 -3.77
N ALA A 26 7.65 10.19 -3.88
CA ALA A 26 6.74 11.07 -4.60
C ALA A 26 6.58 12.41 -3.88
N ASP A 27 6.36 12.38 -2.56
CA ASP A 27 6.28 13.57 -1.70
C ASP A 27 7.55 14.43 -1.79
N LYS A 28 8.73 13.81 -1.69
CA LYS A 28 10.01 14.50 -1.77
C LYS A 28 10.26 15.23 -3.10
N PHE A 29 9.65 14.76 -4.19
CA PHE A 29 9.87 15.29 -5.53
C PHE A 29 8.65 16.05 -6.08
N ASP A 30 7.61 16.27 -5.27
CA ASP A 30 6.32 16.84 -5.71
C ASP A 30 5.79 16.11 -6.96
N ALA A 31 5.89 14.77 -6.96
CA ALA A 31 5.54 13.90 -8.06
C ALA A 31 4.16 13.25 -7.85
N THR A 32 3.51 12.87 -8.94
CA THR A 32 2.27 12.09 -8.89
C THR A 32 2.58 10.64 -8.55
N LEU A 33 1.90 10.11 -7.52
CA LEU A 33 1.98 8.72 -7.11
C LEU A 33 0.91 7.90 -7.84
N HIS A 34 1.33 6.95 -8.66
CA HIS A 34 0.46 5.98 -9.30
C HIS A 34 0.44 4.68 -8.48
N VAL A 35 -0.73 4.24 -8.04
CA VAL A 35 -0.92 3.00 -7.29
C VAL A 35 -1.69 2.01 -8.15
N LEU A 36 -1.06 0.88 -8.45
CA LEU A 36 -1.58 -0.09 -9.42
C LEU A 36 -1.81 -1.46 -8.78
N PHE A 37 -2.99 -2.02 -8.99
CA PHE A 37 -3.29 -3.42 -8.71
C PHE A 37 -3.61 -4.16 -10.02
N ALA A 38 -2.89 -5.25 -10.26
CA ALA A 38 -3.15 -6.16 -11.39
C ALA A 38 -4.05 -7.32 -10.93
N ALA A 39 -5.28 -7.36 -11.43
CA ALA A 39 -6.25 -8.42 -11.20
C ALA A 39 -5.94 -9.64 -12.11
N ASP A 40 -5.04 -10.51 -11.63
CA ASP A 40 -4.69 -11.77 -12.28
C ASP A 40 -5.81 -12.81 -12.09
N VAL A 41 -6.81 -12.75 -12.97
CA VAL A 41 -7.93 -13.70 -12.99
C VAL A 41 -7.72 -14.69 -14.14
N ASP A 42 -7.31 -15.92 -13.82
CA ASP A 42 -6.97 -16.94 -14.81
C ASP A 42 -8.06 -17.09 -15.88
N GLU A 43 -7.70 -16.79 -17.13
CA GLU A 43 -8.60 -16.84 -18.28
C GLU A 43 -9.18 -18.23 -18.55
N ARG A 44 -8.51 -19.27 -18.02
CA ARG A 44 -8.78 -20.70 -18.25
C ARG A 44 -9.87 -21.26 -17.32
N THR A 45 -10.38 -20.47 -16.39
CA THR A 45 -11.51 -20.86 -15.54
C THR A 45 -12.79 -20.93 -16.39
N PRO A 46 -13.60 -22.01 -16.35
CA PRO A 46 -14.84 -22.09 -17.13
C PRO A 46 -15.78 -20.89 -16.88
N LEU A 47 -16.42 -20.38 -17.94
CA LEU A 47 -17.37 -19.27 -17.84
C LEU A 47 -18.68 -19.75 -17.18
N ASP A 48 -18.76 -19.64 -15.87
CA ASP A 48 -19.98 -19.79 -15.09
C ASP A 48 -20.23 -18.53 -14.23
N LEU A 49 -21.41 -18.45 -13.60
CA LEU A 49 -21.75 -17.34 -12.70
C LEU A 49 -20.76 -17.22 -11.53
N SER A 50 -20.14 -18.34 -11.12
CA SER A 50 -19.10 -18.38 -10.09
C SER A 50 -17.87 -17.57 -10.52
N ARG A 51 -17.40 -17.73 -11.77
CA ARG A 51 -16.26 -16.98 -12.30
C ARG A 51 -16.49 -15.47 -12.27
N SER A 52 -17.67 -14.98 -12.66
CA SER A 52 -17.95 -13.53 -12.60
C SER A 52 -17.91 -12.98 -11.17
N GLN A 53 -18.37 -13.75 -10.19
CA GLN A 53 -18.31 -13.35 -8.78
C GLN A 53 -16.88 -13.35 -8.25
N VAL A 54 -16.06 -14.32 -8.65
CA VAL A 54 -14.63 -14.36 -8.30
C VAL A 54 -13.89 -13.16 -8.89
N VAL A 55 -14.10 -12.84 -10.17
CA VAL A 55 -13.46 -11.70 -10.83
C VAL A 55 -13.81 -10.40 -10.13
N GLU A 56 -15.10 -10.20 -9.82
CA GLU A 56 -15.54 -8.98 -9.14
C GLU A 56 -14.96 -8.89 -7.73
N SER A 57 -14.89 -9.99 -6.99
CA SER A 57 -14.24 -10.04 -5.67
C SER A 57 -12.75 -9.70 -5.73
N VAL A 58 -12.01 -10.15 -6.76
CA VAL A 58 -10.60 -9.77 -6.94
C VAL A 58 -10.46 -8.29 -7.24
N ARG A 59 -11.35 -7.70 -8.06
CA ARG A 59 -11.35 -6.26 -8.35
C ARG A 59 -11.74 -5.42 -7.15
N GLU A 60 -12.72 -5.88 -6.36
CA GLU A 60 -13.12 -5.24 -5.11
C GLU A 60 -11.96 -5.23 -4.12
N HIS A 61 -11.28 -6.36 -3.96
CA HIS A 61 -10.06 -6.42 -3.16
C HIS A 61 -8.97 -5.48 -3.67
N GLY A 62 -8.74 -5.45 -4.99
CA GLY A 62 -7.81 -4.51 -5.61
C GLY A 62 -8.13 -3.05 -5.32
N ARG A 63 -9.42 -2.66 -5.42
CA ARG A 63 -9.91 -1.32 -5.06
C ARG A 63 -9.61 -0.99 -3.59
N THR A 64 -9.97 -1.88 -2.67
CA THR A 64 -9.65 -1.70 -1.24
C THR A 64 -8.15 -1.50 -0.99
N LEU A 65 -7.29 -2.19 -1.74
CA LEU A 65 -5.84 -2.01 -1.59
C LEU A 65 -5.36 -0.66 -2.11
N VAL A 66 -5.77 -0.24 -3.32
CA VAL A 66 -5.28 1.01 -3.90
C VAL A 66 -5.89 2.24 -3.21
N ASP A 67 -7.16 2.19 -2.84
CA ASP A 67 -7.85 3.26 -2.09
C ASP A 67 -7.23 3.40 -0.70
N GLY A 68 -6.90 2.29 -0.03
CA GLY A 68 -6.19 2.34 1.26
C GLY A 68 -4.77 2.90 1.18
N VAL A 69 -4.15 2.99 0.00
CA VAL A 69 -2.88 3.72 -0.19
C VAL A 69 -3.13 5.22 -0.35
N ASP A 70 -4.17 5.59 -1.09
CA ASP A 70 -4.59 6.99 -1.25
C ASP A 70 -4.94 7.62 0.10
N GLU A 71 -5.81 6.97 0.88
CA GLU A 71 -6.25 7.44 2.21
C GLU A 71 -5.10 7.68 3.21
N ARG A 72 -3.99 6.95 3.08
CA ARG A 72 -2.81 7.09 3.96
C ARG A 72 -1.67 7.88 3.32
N SER A 73 -1.87 8.47 2.15
CA SER A 73 -0.90 9.38 1.55
C SER A 73 -1.01 10.78 2.19
N PRO A 74 0.03 11.64 2.08
CA PRO A 74 -0.08 13.06 2.39
C PRO A 74 -1.25 13.73 1.65
N ASP A 75 -2.01 14.60 2.33
CA ASP A 75 -3.18 15.27 1.73
C ASP A 75 -2.81 16.15 0.52
N ASP A 76 -1.57 16.66 0.50
CA ASP A 76 -1.03 17.48 -0.58
C ASP A 76 -0.37 16.65 -1.70
N LEU A 77 -0.27 15.32 -1.56
CA LEU A 77 0.30 14.43 -2.56
C LEU A 77 -0.76 14.04 -3.60
N GLU A 78 -0.47 14.23 -4.88
CA GLU A 78 -1.36 13.77 -5.95
C GLU A 78 -1.25 12.24 -6.11
N VAL A 79 -2.35 11.53 -5.87
CA VAL A 79 -2.43 10.07 -6.00
C VAL A 79 -3.40 9.68 -7.12
N THR A 80 -2.97 8.76 -7.98
CA THR A 80 -3.80 8.12 -9.00
C THR A 80 -3.88 6.63 -8.74
N THR A 81 -5.09 6.09 -8.57
CA THR A 81 -5.31 4.65 -8.34
C THR A 81 -5.81 3.94 -9.59
N ALA A 82 -5.37 2.69 -9.80
CA ALA A 82 -5.80 1.87 -10.93
C ALA A 82 -5.92 0.39 -10.56
N VAL A 83 -7.01 -0.24 -11.02
CA VAL A 83 -7.22 -1.70 -10.97
C VAL A 83 -7.38 -2.19 -12.40
N VAL A 84 -6.43 -3.00 -12.87
CA VAL A 84 -6.34 -3.45 -14.27
C VAL A 84 -6.35 -4.96 -14.32
N ASP A 85 -7.18 -5.56 -15.18
CA ASP A 85 -7.21 -6.99 -15.40
C ASP A 85 -6.00 -7.46 -16.21
N GLY A 86 -5.33 -8.53 -15.79
CA GLY A 86 -4.27 -9.16 -16.58
C GLY A 86 -3.13 -9.74 -15.76
N ASP A 87 -2.15 -10.30 -16.47
CA ASP A 87 -0.91 -10.76 -15.86
C ASP A 87 -0.15 -9.56 -15.27
N PRO A 88 0.26 -9.58 -14.00
CA PRO A 88 0.91 -8.43 -13.37
C PRO A 88 2.14 -7.94 -14.09
N ARG A 89 2.88 -8.82 -14.78
CA ARG A 89 4.10 -8.43 -15.50
C ARG A 89 3.78 -7.55 -16.70
N GLU A 90 2.82 -7.97 -17.51
CA GLU A 90 2.41 -7.24 -18.72
C GLU A 90 1.71 -5.94 -18.32
N VAL A 91 0.77 -6.02 -17.37
CA VAL A 91 0.00 -4.86 -16.87
C VAL A 91 0.95 -3.77 -16.34
N ILE A 92 1.96 -4.13 -15.55
CA ILE A 92 2.92 -3.14 -15.03
C ILE A 92 3.73 -2.51 -16.16
N LEU A 93 4.27 -3.31 -17.09
CA LEU A 93 5.07 -2.79 -18.21
C LEU A 93 4.25 -1.84 -19.09
N GLU A 94 3.05 -2.28 -19.50
CA GLU A 94 2.13 -1.46 -20.28
C GLU A 94 1.78 -0.16 -19.53
N TYR A 95 1.48 -0.23 -18.24
CA TYR A 95 1.18 0.97 -17.44
C TYR A 95 2.37 1.93 -17.39
N THR A 96 3.60 1.42 -17.24
CA THR A 96 4.80 2.28 -17.21
C THR A 96 5.00 3.05 -18.51
N GLU A 97 4.69 2.44 -19.65
CA GLU A 97 4.79 3.08 -20.96
C GLU A 97 3.65 4.08 -21.22
N HIS A 98 2.41 3.73 -20.88
CA HIS A 98 1.24 4.57 -21.18
C HIS A 98 1.16 5.82 -20.31
N GLU A 99 1.57 5.73 -19.05
CA GLU A 99 1.47 6.83 -18.07
C GLU A 99 2.80 7.61 -17.91
N ASP A 100 3.77 7.41 -18.83
CA ASP A 100 5.08 8.06 -18.80
C ASP A 100 5.75 7.96 -17.40
N ILE A 101 5.77 6.76 -16.82
CA ILE A 101 6.33 6.53 -15.49
C ILE A 101 7.85 6.73 -15.52
N ASP A 102 8.39 7.54 -14.61
CA ASP A 102 9.84 7.75 -14.53
C ASP A 102 10.53 6.69 -13.67
N VAL A 103 9.83 6.20 -12.63
CA VAL A 103 10.33 5.15 -11.73
C VAL A 103 9.21 4.26 -11.20
N ALA A 104 9.40 2.95 -11.28
CA ALA A 104 8.57 1.95 -10.61
C ALA A 104 9.25 1.46 -9.32
N VAL A 105 8.57 1.62 -8.19
CA VAL A 105 8.98 1.13 -6.88
C VAL A 105 8.28 -0.21 -6.62
N MET A 106 9.05 -1.27 -6.41
CA MET A 106 8.53 -2.63 -6.27
C MET A 106 9.04 -3.31 -5.00
N GLY A 107 8.20 -4.16 -4.42
CA GLY A 107 8.61 -5.05 -3.34
C GLY A 107 9.61 -6.09 -3.83
N THR A 108 10.45 -6.60 -2.93
CA THR A 108 11.37 -7.71 -3.29
C THR A 108 10.63 -8.98 -3.71
N HIS A 109 9.44 -9.24 -3.17
CA HIS A 109 8.59 -10.38 -3.52
C HIS A 109 7.12 -9.98 -3.37
N GLY A 110 6.21 -10.87 -3.76
CA GLY A 110 4.77 -10.75 -3.50
C GLY A 110 4.26 -11.84 -2.56
N ARG A 111 2.95 -12.11 -2.62
CA ARG A 111 2.23 -13.08 -1.77
C ARG A 111 2.77 -14.52 -1.73
N ARG A 112 3.56 -14.94 -2.73
CA ARG A 112 4.07 -16.32 -2.87
C ARG A 112 5.52 -16.51 -2.40
N GLY A 113 6.22 -15.46 -1.98
CA GLY A 113 7.65 -15.48 -1.72
C GLY A 113 8.05 -16.23 -0.45
N VAL A 114 8.90 -17.25 -0.58
CA VAL A 114 9.68 -17.87 0.50
C VAL A 114 11.16 -17.56 0.24
N ASP A 115 11.85 -17.07 1.26
CA ASP A 115 13.26 -16.60 1.34
C ASP A 115 13.53 -15.10 1.11
N ARG A 116 14.19 -14.49 2.11
CA ARG A 116 14.63 -13.07 2.14
C ARG A 116 15.72 -12.70 1.11
N LEU A 117 16.14 -13.62 0.24
CA LEU A 117 17.33 -13.47 -0.62
C LEU A 117 17.08 -13.50 -2.12
N LEU A 118 15.87 -13.85 -2.59
CA LEU A 118 15.56 -13.86 -4.01
C LEU A 118 14.84 -12.57 -4.44
N LEU A 119 14.65 -12.37 -5.74
CA LEU A 119 13.78 -11.33 -6.27
C LEU A 119 12.54 -12.03 -6.83
N GLY A 120 11.36 -11.49 -6.54
CA GLY A 120 10.09 -12.04 -6.99
C GLY A 120 10.00 -12.03 -8.51
N SER A 121 9.31 -13.01 -9.09
CA SER A 121 9.25 -13.19 -10.54
C SER A 121 8.66 -11.98 -11.27
N VAL A 122 7.72 -11.25 -10.66
CA VAL A 122 7.15 -10.03 -11.23
C VAL A 122 8.20 -8.90 -11.20
N ALA A 123 8.82 -8.67 -10.04
CA ALA A 123 9.83 -7.63 -9.90
C ALA A 123 11.06 -7.87 -10.79
N GLU A 124 11.53 -9.11 -10.88
CA GLU A 124 12.61 -9.50 -11.80
C GLU A 124 12.23 -9.25 -13.26
N HIS A 125 10.99 -9.60 -13.65
CA HIS A 125 10.53 -9.42 -15.01
C HIS A 125 10.44 -7.94 -15.40
N VAL A 126 9.84 -7.10 -14.54
CA VAL A 126 9.71 -5.66 -14.79
C VAL A 126 11.09 -5.00 -14.79
N MET A 127 11.99 -5.33 -13.86
CA MET A 127 13.36 -4.82 -13.84
C MET A 127 14.15 -5.10 -15.13
N ARG A 128 13.86 -6.22 -15.81
CA ARG A 128 14.56 -6.60 -17.05
C ARG A 128 13.99 -5.93 -18.30
N ASN A 129 12.73 -5.49 -18.28
CA ASN A 129 12.00 -5.11 -19.49
C ASN A 129 11.41 -3.69 -19.46
N ALA A 130 11.31 -3.05 -18.29
CA ALA A 130 10.78 -1.70 -18.18
C ALA A 130 11.73 -0.67 -18.82
N ASP A 131 11.16 0.29 -19.52
CA ASP A 131 11.89 1.45 -20.05
C ASP A 131 12.20 2.51 -18.97
N CYS A 132 11.45 2.47 -17.86
CA CYS A 132 11.63 3.35 -16.71
C CYS A 132 12.65 2.81 -15.70
N SER A 133 13.02 3.65 -14.73
CA SER A 133 13.87 3.19 -13.62
C SER A 133 13.11 2.23 -12.71
N VAL A 134 13.77 1.22 -12.17
CA VAL A 134 13.16 0.28 -11.22
C VAL A 134 13.89 0.34 -9.88
N LEU A 135 13.16 0.68 -8.82
CA LEU A 135 13.64 0.68 -7.44
C LEU A 135 13.05 -0.52 -6.70
N VAL A 136 13.90 -1.34 -6.09
CA VAL A 136 13.44 -2.49 -5.29
C VAL A 136 13.53 -2.16 -3.80
N ALA A 137 12.38 -2.08 -3.15
CA ALA A 137 12.25 -1.79 -1.72
C ALA A 137 12.62 -3.03 -0.90
N ARG A 138 13.70 -2.92 -0.12
CA ARG A 138 14.22 -3.99 0.74
C ARG A 138 13.83 -3.73 2.20
N ALA A 139 13.45 -4.80 2.90
CA ALA A 139 13.33 -4.77 4.36
C ALA A 139 14.69 -4.42 4.99
N THR A 140 14.68 -3.50 5.95
CA THR A 140 15.87 -3.11 6.70
C THR A 140 16.00 -3.97 7.97
N VAL A 141 17.22 -4.11 8.49
CA VAL A 141 17.50 -5.04 9.62
C VAL A 141 16.98 -4.49 10.95
N ASP A 142 16.68 -3.19 10.99
CA ASP A 142 16.24 -2.45 12.18
C ASP A 142 14.72 -2.24 12.23
N GLU A 143 13.97 -2.79 11.27
CA GLU A 143 12.50 -2.78 11.29
C GLU A 143 11.99 -3.77 12.35
N GLU A 144 11.09 -3.30 13.22
CA GLU A 144 10.36 -4.13 14.20
C GLU A 144 8.95 -4.39 13.68
N PRO A 145 8.67 -5.58 13.09
CA PRO A 145 7.37 -5.88 12.54
C PRO A 145 6.29 -5.87 13.61
N VAL A 146 5.10 -5.38 13.24
CA VAL A 146 3.91 -5.36 14.09
C VAL A 146 2.96 -6.43 13.57
N ASP A 147 3.13 -7.65 14.06
CA ASP A 147 2.38 -8.83 13.57
C ASP A 147 1.03 -9.02 14.28
N GLU A 148 0.80 -8.33 15.41
CA GLU A 148 -0.37 -8.52 16.27
C GLU A 148 -1.20 -7.23 16.40
N PRO A 149 -2.55 -7.32 16.36
CA PRO A 149 -3.43 -6.16 16.54
C PRO A 149 -3.20 -5.36 17.82
N ASP A 150 -2.96 -6.05 18.95
CA ASP A 150 -2.73 -5.40 20.24
C ASP A 150 -1.46 -4.55 20.22
N ALA A 151 -0.39 -5.03 19.57
CA ALA A 151 0.83 -4.26 19.35
C ALA A 151 0.57 -3.03 18.46
N ALA A 152 -0.31 -3.15 17.46
CA ALA A 152 -0.70 -2.02 16.63
C ALA A 152 -1.46 -0.93 17.41
N ILE A 153 -2.28 -1.32 18.39
CA ILE A 153 -2.95 -0.37 19.29
C ILE A 153 -1.93 0.39 20.14
N GLU A 154 -0.89 -0.28 20.63
CA GLU A 154 0.20 0.36 21.38
C GLU A 154 0.95 1.38 20.51
N VAL A 155 1.35 0.99 19.30
CA VAL A 155 2.01 1.89 18.36
C VAL A 155 1.11 3.08 18.00
N ALA A 156 -0.18 2.84 17.75
CA ALA A 156 -1.12 3.91 17.44
C ALA A 156 -1.29 4.88 18.62
N ARG A 157 -1.34 4.38 19.85
CA ARG A 157 -1.38 5.21 21.06
C ARG A 157 -0.15 6.11 21.15
N ASP A 158 1.04 5.53 20.99
CA ASP A 158 2.30 6.28 21.05
C ASP A 158 2.35 7.38 19.97
N ALA A 159 1.89 7.08 18.75
CA ALA A 159 1.81 8.03 17.66
C ALA A 159 0.84 9.19 17.98
N LEU A 160 -0.34 8.88 18.51
CA LEU A 160 -1.34 9.89 18.92
C LEU A 160 -0.80 10.76 20.05
N GLU A 161 -0.06 10.19 21.00
CA GLU A 161 0.59 10.90 22.11
C GLU A 161 1.70 11.84 21.66
N ALA A 162 2.42 11.48 20.61
CA ALA A 162 3.46 12.30 20.01
C ALA A 162 2.92 13.39 19.06
N ALA A 163 1.67 13.29 18.62
CA ALA A 163 1.09 14.19 17.62
C ALA A 163 0.74 15.57 18.18
N ASP A 164 1.18 16.62 17.49
CA ASP A 164 0.79 17.99 17.81
C ASP A 164 -0.70 18.22 17.53
N GLY A 165 -1.40 18.87 18.46
CA GLY A 165 -2.80 19.27 18.27
C GLY A 165 -3.84 18.17 18.54
N ILE A 166 -3.44 17.05 19.14
CA ILE A 166 -4.35 16.00 19.63
C ILE A 166 -4.33 16.01 21.17
N ASP A 167 -5.49 16.22 21.81
CA ASP A 167 -5.62 16.12 23.28
C ASP A 167 -5.75 14.65 23.70
N THR A 168 -4.60 14.01 23.93
CA THR A 168 -4.50 12.57 24.19
C THR A 168 -5.17 12.12 25.48
N GLY A 169 -5.36 13.03 26.45
CA GLY A 169 -6.15 12.75 27.66
C GLY A 169 -7.63 12.48 27.41
N ARG A 170 -8.10 12.69 26.17
CA ARG A 170 -9.49 12.48 25.73
C ARG A 170 -9.63 11.55 24.52
N VAL A 171 -8.54 10.93 24.08
CA VAL A 171 -8.59 10.00 22.94
C VAL A 171 -9.10 8.64 23.42
N THR A 172 -10.13 8.15 22.75
CA THR A 172 -10.61 6.76 22.85
C THR A 172 -10.11 6.00 21.63
N ILE A 173 -9.51 4.83 21.84
CA ILE A 173 -9.05 3.93 20.78
C ILE A 173 -9.99 2.73 20.74
N ALA A 174 -10.44 2.33 19.56
CA ALA A 174 -11.28 1.15 19.39
C ALA A 174 -10.43 -0.13 19.37
N ASP A 175 -10.99 -1.21 19.93
CA ASP A 175 -10.35 -2.53 19.92
C ASP A 175 -10.49 -3.26 18.57
N ASP A 176 -11.38 -2.80 17.68
CA ASP A 176 -11.60 -3.38 16.36
C ASP A 176 -10.55 -2.86 15.36
N VAL A 177 -9.41 -3.54 15.34
CA VAL A 177 -8.30 -3.26 14.41
C VAL A 177 -8.53 -3.99 13.09
N ARG A 178 -8.45 -3.26 11.98
CA ARG A 178 -8.59 -3.82 10.63
C ARG A 178 -7.23 -3.99 9.96
N GLU A 179 -7.08 -4.99 9.10
CA GLU A 179 -5.87 -5.20 8.30
C GLU A 179 -6.16 -4.91 6.83
N VAL A 180 -5.40 -4.00 6.21
CA VAL A 180 -5.47 -3.71 4.78
C VAL A 180 -4.07 -3.45 4.23
N GLY A 181 -3.67 -4.17 3.18
CA GLY A 181 -2.45 -3.87 2.41
C GLY A 181 -1.17 -3.79 3.25
N GLY A 182 -0.97 -4.73 4.19
CA GLY A 182 0.19 -4.74 5.08
C GLY A 182 0.20 -3.65 6.15
N HIS A 183 -0.97 -3.05 6.42
CA HIS A 183 -1.15 -2.06 7.49
C HIS A 183 -2.28 -2.49 8.42
N TRP A 184 -2.12 -2.17 9.70
CA TRP A 184 -3.21 -2.11 10.66
C TRP A 184 -3.87 -0.74 10.61
N ILE A 185 -5.20 -0.71 10.70
CA ILE A 185 -6.00 0.51 10.80
C ILE A 185 -6.64 0.51 12.18
N VAL A 186 -6.16 1.42 13.03
CA VAL A 186 -6.64 1.62 14.39
C VAL A 186 -7.50 2.87 14.42
N SER A 187 -8.79 2.70 14.68
CA SER A 187 -9.72 3.82 14.80
C SER A 187 -9.57 4.50 16.17
N ALA A 188 -9.44 5.81 16.19
CA ALA A 188 -9.38 6.61 17.40
C ALA A 188 -10.28 7.85 17.30
N ALA A 189 -10.74 8.38 18.42
CA ALA A 189 -11.58 9.57 18.43
C ALA A 189 -11.41 10.39 19.71
N THR A 190 -11.57 11.69 19.57
CA THR A 190 -11.88 12.61 20.67
C THR A 190 -13.37 12.97 20.63
N THR A 191 -13.81 13.91 21.46
CA THR A 191 -15.19 14.42 21.40
C THR A 191 -15.50 15.16 20.10
N GLU A 192 -14.49 15.74 19.44
CA GLU A 192 -14.68 16.64 18.29
C GLU A 192 -14.09 16.10 16.99
N ARG A 193 -13.15 15.15 17.06
CA ARG A 193 -12.39 14.64 15.92
C ARG A 193 -12.33 13.13 15.90
N ALA A 194 -12.36 12.55 14.72
CA ALA A 194 -12.12 11.12 14.47
C ALA A 194 -10.82 10.94 13.70
N PHE A 195 -10.11 9.86 13.99
CA PHE A 195 -8.81 9.55 13.40
C PHE A 195 -8.75 8.11 12.96
N ALA A 196 -8.11 7.88 11.82
CA ALA A 196 -7.61 6.56 11.42
C ALA A 196 -6.08 6.57 11.58
N VAL A 197 -5.55 5.65 12.40
CA VAL A 197 -4.11 5.48 12.55
C VAL A 197 -3.67 4.26 11.75
N TYR A 198 -2.90 4.50 10.70
CA TYR A 198 -2.33 3.47 9.84
C TYR A 198 -0.96 3.07 10.39
N VAL A 199 -0.86 1.85 10.91
CA VAL A 199 0.39 1.28 11.45
C VAL A 199 0.93 0.26 10.46
N SER A 200 2.15 0.48 9.96
CA SER A 200 2.81 -0.48 9.10
C SER A 200 3.12 -1.76 9.84
N ARG A 201 2.70 -2.89 9.28
CA ARG A 201 3.06 -4.22 9.81
C ARG A 201 4.53 -4.54 9.63
N VAL A 202 5.19 -3.86 8.69
CA VAL A 202 6.57 -4.17 8.31
C VAL A 202 7.55 -3.30 9.06
N SER A 203 7.32 -1.99 9.08
CA SER A 203 8.25 -1.02 9.65
C SER A 203 7.87 -0.55 11.05
N GLY A 204 6.64 -0.82 11.50
CA GLY A 204 6.10 -0.29 12.76
C GLY A 204 5.85 1.22 12.74
N THR A 205 6.05 1.90 11.61
CA THR A 205 5.75 3.33 11.49
C THR A 205 4.25 3.57 11.50
N ALA A 206 3.82 4.66 12.14
CA ALA A 206 2.43 5.06 12.18
C ALA A 206 2.19 6.40 11.47
N ARG A 207 1.07 6.51 10.77
CA ARG A 207 0.54 7.75 10.22
C ARG A 207 -0.88 7.97 10.71
N ILE A 208 -1.19 9.20 11.10
CA ILE A 208 -2.51 9.61 11.59
C ILE A 208 -3.20 10.39 10.46
N ALA A 209 -4.39 9.93 10.06
CA ALA A 209 -5.31 10.67 9.20
C ALA A 209 -6.47 11.22 10.04
N ASP A 210 -6.83 12.49 9.83
CA ASP A 210 -8.04 13.07 10.40
C ASP A 210 -9.22 12.76 9.49
N VAL A 211 -10.11 11.91 9.97
CA VAL A 211 -11.27 11.40 9.22
C VAL A 211 -12.59 12.03 9.71
N THR A 212 -12.51 13.23 10.27
CA THR A 212 -13.66 13.91 10.86
C THR A 212 -14.68 14.28 9.79
N GLY A 213 -15.83 13.61 9.81
CA GLY A 213 -16.98 13.94 8.96
C GLY A 213 -17.08 13.13 7.67
N GLU A 214 -16.20 12.13 7.49
CA GLU A 214 -16.31 11.10 6.45
C GLU A 214 -17.39 10.05 6.77
#